data_AF-A0A3S1A428-F1
#
_entry.id   AF-A0A3S1A428-F1
#
_cell.length_a   1.000
_cell.length_b   1.000
_cell.length_c   1.000
_cell.angle_alpha   90.00
_cell.angle_beta   90.00
_cell.angle_gamma   90.00
#
_symmetry.space_group_name_H-M   'P 1'
#
loop_
_entity.id
_entity.type
_entity.pdbx_description
1 polymer ?
#
loop_
_entity_poly.entity_id
_entity_poly.type
_entity_poly.pdbx_seq_one_letter_code
_entity_poly.pdbx_strand_id
1 'polypeptide(L)'
;MSNSRKLRGVCASPKGKGLLDQARREGKDSEGNRLTYERIAEMALVGERTVRRFFNGENVDKSYATSIIDALSLDYNSVISLEDEKVEEAKSKIAERGSDSSIASELIRDLETILQEHRKNTEIDNQAMDWLKGNRLDLAEEAASAALKECSNQNLFDGDREYAKIISELSKDIIEYLRICHICLQEGTIRVLEEARQQSLIPLNFDSELYQKALIFIKEQKVIQKFTQEAGKTLVACLDYLIAVVPLL
;
A
#
# COMPACT_ATOMS: atom_id res chain seq x y z
N MET A 1 -6.89 -33.40 34.66
CA MET A 1 -5.76 -32.86 33.89
C MET A 1 -6.28 -32.41 32.53
N SER A 2 -6.63 -31.13 32.38
CA SER A 2 -6.97 -30.55 31.07
C SER A 2 -5.76 -29.77 30.57
N ASN A 3 -5.03 -30.35 29.61
CA ASN A 3 -4.01 -29.61 28.86
C ASN A 3 -4.73 -28.50 28.07
N SER A 4 -4.65 -27.26 28.56
CA SER A 4 -5.03 -26.07 27.79
C SER A 4 -4.05 -25.96 26.61
N ARG A 5 -4.46 -26.49 25.45
CA ARG A 5 -3.72 -26.32 24.20
C ARG A 5 -3.68 -24.84 23.85
N LYS A 6 -2.47 -24.29 23.63
CA LYS A 6 -2.23 -22.96 23.06
C LYS A 6 -3.13 -22.72 21.85
N LEU A 7 -3.93 -21.65 21.89
CA LEU A 7 -4.61 -21.10 20.71
C LEU A 7 -3.56 -20.37 19.85
N ARG A 8 -2.75 -21.09 19.07
CA ARG A 8 -1.78 -20.50 18.11
C ARG A 8 -2.40 -20.25 16.74
N GLY A 9 -3.71 -20.02 16.68
CA GLY A 9 -4.40 -19.84 15.41
C GLY A 9 -4.54 -18.36 15.07
N VAL A 10 -4.51 -18.05 13.77
CA VAL A 10 -4.81 -16.74 13.22
C VAL A 10 -6.20 -16.77 12.57
N CYS A 11 -6.87 -15.63 12.52
CA CYS A 11 -8.17 -15.47 11.86
C CYS A 11 -8.16 -14.24 10.97
N ALA A 12 -9.04 -14.23 9.96
CA ALA A 12 -9.21 -13.08 9.10
C ALA A 12 -9.89 -11.93 9.85
N SER A 13 -9.34 -10.73 9.70
CA SER A 13 -9.95 -9.49 10.20
C SER A 13 -11.31 -9.25 9.52
N PRO A 14 -12.20 -8.40 10.07
CA PRO A 14 -13.46 -8.07 9.41
C PRO A 14 -13.29 -7.56 7.97
N LYS A 15 -12.28 -6.72 7.72
CA LYS A 15 -11.90 -6.27 6.36
C LYS A 15 -11.37 -7.42 5.52
N GLY A 16 -10.52 -8.26 6.10
CA GLY A 16 -9.96 -9.45 5.45
C GLY A 16 -10.99 -10.48 5.02
N LYS A 17 -12.05 -10.70 5.81
CA LYS A 17 -13.19 -11.54 5.39
C LYS A 17 -13.86 -11.01 4.13
N GLY A 18 -14.03 -9.69 4.05
CA GLY A 18 -14.55 -9.03 2.86
C GLY A 18 -13.67 -9.30 1.63
N LEU A 19 -12.35 -9.18 1.77
CA LEU A 19 -11.39 -9.48 0.70
C LEU A 19 -11.42 -10.96 0.29
N LEU A 20 -11.47 -11.88 1.26
CA LEU A 20 -11.59 -13.31 1.00
C LEU A 20 -12.87 -13.63 0.22
N ASP A 21 -14.01 -13.08 0.65
CA ASP A 21 -15.29 -13.29 -0.02
C ASP A 21 -15.32 -12.69 -1.43
N GLN A 22 -14.72 -11.51 -1.61
CA GLN A 22 -14.58 -10.88 -2.91
C GLN A 22 -13.70 -11.72 -3.84
N ALA A 23 -12.51 -12.10 -3.40
CA ALA A 23 -11.58 -12.93 -4.16
C ALA A 23 -12.20 -14.28 -4.56
N ARG A 24 -13.00 -14.89 -3.68
CA ARG A 24 -13.75 -16.11 -4.01
C ARG A 24 -14.85 -15.88 -5.06
N ARG A 25 -15.58 -14.76 -4.99
CA ARG A 25 -16.68 -14.47 -5.92
C ARG A 25 -16.19 -14.10 -7.32
N GLU A 26 -15.10 -13.35 -7.39
CA GLU A 26 -14.55 -12.79 -8.61
C GLU A 26 -13.48 -13.70 -9.23
N GLY A 27 -12.77 -14.46 -8.39
CA GLY A 27 -11.69 -15.34 -8.79
C GLY A 27 -12.17 -16.58 -9.55
N LYS A 28 -11.28 -17.04 -10.43
CA LYS A 28 -11.43 -18.27 -11.19
C LYS A 28 -10.22 -19.17 -10.98
N ASP A 29 -10.41 -20.47 -11.06
CA ASP A 29 -9.30 -21.41 -11.09
C ASP A 29 -8.57 -21.38 -12.44
N SER A 30 -7.51 -22.18 -12.57
CA SER A 30 -6.73 -22.32 -13.81
C SER A 30 -7.54 -22.88 -14.98
N GLU A 31 -8.71 -23.46 -14.72
CA GLU A 31 -9.64 -24.00 -15.71
C GLU A 31 -10.77 -23.01 -16.05
N GLY A 32 -10.80 -21.83 -15.42
CA GLY A 32 -11.79 -20.78 -15.65
C GLY A 32 -13.10 -20.96 -14.87
N ASN A 33 -13.18 -21.92 -13.95
CA ASN A 33 -14.35 -22.15 -13.11
C ASN A 33 -14.35 -21.23 -11.89
N ARG A 34 -15.54 -21.00 -11.30
CA ARG A 34 -15.67 -20.20 -10.08
C ARG A 34 -14.99 -20.89 -8.90
N LEU A 35 -14.31 -20.10 -8.06
CA LEU A 35 -13.69 -20.61 -6.85
C LEU A 35 -14.74 -21.01 -5.80
N THR A 36 -14.83 -22.31 -5.53
CA THR A 36 -15.55 -22.85 -4.36
C THR A 36 -14.58 -23.09 -3.21
N TYR A 37 -15.10 -23.38 -2.01
CA TYR A 37 -14.23 -23.71 -0.87
C TYR A 37 -13.40 -24.98 -1.11
N GLU A 38 -13.96 -25.95 -1.82
CA GLU A 38 -13.27 -27.18 -2.21
C GLU A 38 -12.10 -26.88 -3.15
N ARG A 39 -12.30 -26.00 -4.14
CA ARG A 39 -11.22 -25.60 -5.06
C ARG A 39 -10.14 -24.78 -4.40
N ILE A 40 -10.51 -23.85 -3.52
CA ILE A 40 -9.52 -23.10 -2.73
C ILE A 40 -8.72 -24.06 -1.85
N ALA A 41 -9.37 -25.08 -1.27
CA ALA A 41 -8.72 -26.08 -0.45
C ALA A 41 -7.70 -26.92 -1.24
N GLU A 42 -8.04 -27.31 -2.46
CA GLU A 42 -7.13 -27.99 -3.38
C GLU A 42 -5.93 -27.11 -3.76
N MET A 43 -6.17 -25.83 -4.13
CA MET A 43 -5.13 -24.88 -4.49
C MET A 43 -4.16 -24.60 -3.32
N ALA A 44 -4.70 -24.48 -2.11
CA ALA A 44 -3.92 -24.21 -0.91
C ALA A 44 -3.36 -25.48 -0.24
N LEU A 45 -3.66 -26.68 -0.77
CA LEU A 45 -3.28 -27.98 -0.20
C LEU A 45 -3.68 -28.14 1.29
N VAL A 46 -4.88 -27.64 1.64
CA VAL A 46 -5.45 -27.73 2.99
C VAL A 46 -6.83 -28.37 2.95
N GLY A 47 -7.38 -28.75 4.10
CA GLY A 47 -8.74 -29.28 4.18
C GLY A 47 -9.80 -28.20 3.93
N GLU A 48 -10.86 -28.53 3.18
CA GLU A 48 -12.01 -27.65 2.92
C GLU A 48 -12.62 -27.07 4.21
N ARG A 49 -12.71 -27.89 5.25
CA ARG A 49 -13.17 -27.45 6.58
C ARG A 49 -12.30 -26.32 7.14
N THR A 50 -10.98 -26.36 6.94
CA THR A 50 -10.06 -25.30 7.37
C THR A 50 -10.31 -24.01 6.60
N VAL A 51 -10.54 -24.10 5.29
CA VAL A 51 -10.90 -22.95 4.44
C VAL A 51 -12.19 -22.30 4.94
N ARG A 52 -13.26 -23.09 5.14
CA ARG A 52 -14.54 -22.58 5.65
C ARG A 52 -14.38 -21.88 7.00
N ARG A 53 -13.63 -22.50 7.92
CA ARG A 53 -13.35 -21.92 9.25
C ARG A 53 -12.65 -20.57 9.11
N PHE A 54 -11.64 -20.48 8.26
CA PHE A 54 -10.89 -19.23 8.05
C PHE A 54 -11.77 -18.12 7.46
N PHE A 55 -12.58 -18.43 6.44
CA PHE A 55 -13.55 -17.49 5.85
C PHE A 55 -14.60 -17.00 6.86
N ASN A 56 -15.02 -17.88 7.78
CA ASN A 56 -15.93 -17.50 8.86
C ASN A 56 -15.23 -16.69 9.98
N GLY A 57 -13.90 -16.54 9.93
CA GLY A 57 -13.06 -15.88 10.93
C GLY A 57 -12.84 -16.70 12.19
N GLU A 58 -12.86 -18.01 12.06
CA GLU A 58 -12.37 -18.87 13.12
C GLU A 58 -10.85 -19.04 13.02
N ASN A 59 -10.24 -19.27 14.18
CA ASN A 59 -8.80 -19.51 14.28
C ASN A 59 -8.38 -20.79 13.54
N VAL A 60 -7.41 -20.64 12.63
CA VAL A 60 -6.72 -21.71 11.90
C VAL A 60 -5.21 -21.59 12.08
N ASP A 61 -4.47 -22.65 11.80
CA ASP A 61 -3.00 -22.59 11.85
C ASP A 61 -2.46 -21.52 10.90
N LYS A 62 -1.43 -20.77 11.32
CA LYS A 62 -0.82 -19.69 10.53
C LYS A 62 -0.34 -20.18 9.16
N SER A 63 0.25 -21.37 9.09
CA SER A 63 0.70 -21.95 7.82
C SER A 63 -0.46 -22.22 6.86
N TYR A 64 -1.61 -22.66 7.37
CA TYR A 64 -2.82 -22.86 6.58
C TYR A 64 -3.45 -21.54 6.14
N ALA A 65 -3.48 -20.54 7.02
CA ALA A 65 -3.96 -19.20 6.66
C ALA A 65 -3.12 -18.59 5.54
N THR A 66 -1.78 -18.64 5.65
CA THR A 66 -0.87 -18.18 4.60
C THR A 66 -1.12 -18.91 3.29
N SER A 67 -1.22 -20.25 3.32
CA SER A 67 -1.48 -21.05 2.10
C SER A 67 -2.81 -20.67 1.43
N ILE A 68 -3.86 -20.40 2.20
CA ILE A 68 -5.16 -19.97 1.69
C ILE A 68 -5.09 -18.56 1.08
N ILE A 69 -4.39 -17.63 1.74
CA ILE A 69 -4.20 -16.26 1.29
C ILE A 69 -3.40 -16.23 -0.02
N ASP A 70 -2.32 -16.99 -0.08
CA ASP A 70 -1.44 -17.10 -1.25
C ASP A 70 -2.18 -17.74 -2.44
N ALA A 71 -2.99 -18.77 -2.20
CA ALA A 71 -3.82 -19.39 -3.23
C ALA A 71 -4.83 -18.40 -3.85
N LEU A 72 -5.23 -17.38 -3.09
CA LEU A 72 -6.11 -16.30 -3.56
C LEU A 72 -5.34 -15.07 -4.05
N SER A 73 -4.00 -15.11 -4.07
CA SER A 73 -3.13 -13.98 -4.44
C SER A 73 -3.44 -12.70 -3.66
N LEU A 74 -3.82 -12.86 -2.39
CA LEU A 74 -4.09 -11.75 -1.48
C LEU A 74 -2.84 -11.45 -0.64
N ASP A 75 -2.74 -10.22 -0.15
CA ASP A 75 -1.66 -9.86 0.78
C ASP A 75 -2.00 -10.31 2.19
N TYR A 76 -1.05 -10.94 2.89
CA TYR A 76 -1.25 -11.47 4.24
C TYR A 76 -1.70 -10.37 5.22
N ASN A 77 -1.06 -9.20 5.19
CA ASN A 77 -1.36 -8.11 6.11
C ASN A 77 -2.70 -7.42 5.79
N SER A 78 -3.18 -7.55 4.56
CA SER A 78 -4.52 -7.07 4.17
C SER A 78 -5.65 -7.97 4.68
N VAL A 79 -5.40 -9.28 4.83
CA VAL A 79 -6.40 -10.26 5.27
C VAL A 79 -6.35 -10.44 6.79
N ILE A 80 -5.16 -10.58 7.35
CA ILE A 80 -4.91 -10.69 8.78
C ILE A 80 -4.31 -9.38 9.23
N SER A 81 -5.06 -8.61 10.03
CA SER A 81 -4.52 -7.40 10.61
C SER A 81 -3.44 -7.78 11.62
N LEU A 82 -2.23 -7.26 11.45
CA LEU A 82 -1.16 -7.40 12.45
C LEU A 82 -1.58 -6.84 13.81
N GLU A 83 -2.48 -5.87 13.83
CA GLU A 83 -3.09 -5.35 15.06
C GLU A 83 -4.00 -6.40 15.71
N ASP A 84 -4.86 -7.07 14.92
CA ASP A 84 -5.73 -8.13 15.41
C ASP A 84 -4.93 -9.35 15.89
N GLU A 85 -3.85 -9.72 15.18
CA GLU A 85 -2.93 -10.80 15.58
C GLU A 85 -2.25 -10.46 16.92
N LYS A 86 -1.77 -9.23 17.08
CA LYS A 86 -1.18 -8.76 18.34
C LYS A 86 -2.21 -8.67 19.47
N VAL A 87 -3.44 -8.27 19.18
CA VAL A 87 -4.54 -8.20 20.16
C VAL A 87 -4.97 -9.60 20.60
N GLU A 88 -5.05 -10.58 19.70
CA GLU A 88 -5.37 -11.97 20.05
C GLU A 88 -4.22 -12.68 20.76
N GLU A 89 -2.97 -12.37 20.40
CA GLU A 89 -1.80 -12.84 21.14
C GLU A 89 -1.78 -12.26 22.56
N ALA A 90 -2.11 -10.97 22.70
CA ALA A 90 -2.30 -10.31 24.00
C ALA A 90 -3.41 -10.98 24.82
N LYS A 91 -4.59 -11.22 24.22
CA LYS A 91 -5.71 -11.93 24.88
C LYS A 91 -5.35 -13.35 25.31
N SER A 92 -4.62 -14.10 24.47
CA SER A 92 -4.16 -15.45 24.80
C SER A 92 -3.15 -15.44 25.95
N LYS A 93 -2.22 -14.47 25.98
CA LYS A 93 -1.29 -14.28 27.10
C LYS A 93 -2.01 -13.93 28.41
N ILE A 94 -3.09 -13.15 28.35
CA ILE A 94 -3.97 -12.83 29.49
C ILE A 94 -4.68 -14.09 30.00
N ALA A 95 -5.21 -14.91 29.09
CA ALA A 95 -5.91 -16.16 29.44
C ALA A 95 -4.98 -17.23 30.03
N GLU A 96 -3.70 -17.26 29.63
CA GLU A 96 -2.71 -18.24 30.10
C GLU A 96 -2.17 -17.97 31.51
N ARG A 97 -2.20 -16.73 32.00
CA ARG A 97 -1.44 -16.35 33.21
C ARG A 97 -2.26 -15.93 34.42
N GLY A 98 -3.59 -15.93 34.31
CA GLY A 98 -4.47 -15.54 35.41
C GLY A 98 -4.32 -14.06 35.79
N SER A 99 -5.16 -13.59 36.73
CA SER A 99 -5.33 -12.19 37.11
C SER A 99 -4.14 -11.56 37.85
N ASP A 100 -2.93 -11.62 37.31
CA ASP A 100 -1.76 -10.96 37.86
C ASP A 100 -1.66 -9.51 37.33
N SER A 101 -2.04 -8.56 38.18
CA SER A 101 -2.12 -7.11 37.92
C SER A 101 -0.84 -6.51 37.32
N SER A 102 0.33 -7.04 37.70
CA SER A 102 1.64 -6.56 37.21
C SER A 102 1.87 -6.88 35.72
N ILE A 103 1.41 -8.04 35.25
CA ILE A 103 1.59 -8.47 33.86
C ILE A 103 0.62 -7.72 32.96
N ALA A 104 -0.61 -7.49 33.42
CA ALA A 104 -1.58 -6.66 32.73
C ALA A 104 -1.06 -5.21 32.55
N SER A 105 -0.40 -4.67 33.57
CA SER A 105 0.19 -3.32 33.51
C SER A 105 1.34 -3.21 32.50
N GLU A 106 2.19 -4.24 32.40
CA GLU A 106 3.29 -4.26 31.43
C GLU A 106 2.76 -4.39 29.99
N LEU A 107 1.75 -5.22 29.77
CA LEU A 107 1.11 -5.40 28.47
C LEU A 107 0.35 -4.15 27.99
N ILE A 108 -0.33 -3.45 28.92
CA ILE A 108 -0.98 -2.17 28.64
C ILE A 108 0.05 -1.16 28.18
N ARG A 109 1.19 -1.07 28.87
CA ARG A 109 2.28 -0.15 28.49
C ARG A 109 2.85 -0.46 27.10
N ASP A 110 3.04 -1.74 26.77
CA ASP A 110 3.55 -2.15 25.46
C ASP A 110 2.56 -1.82 24.34
N LEU A 111 1.25 -2.05 24.57
CA LEU A 111 0.19 -1.68 23.63
C LEU A 111 0.07 -0.16 23.48
N GLU A 112 0.18 0.60 24.56
CA GLU A 112 0.20 2.07 24.54
C GLU A 112 1.37 2.60 23.71
N THR A 113 2.54 1.98 23.83
CA THR A 113 3.73 2.33 23.04
C THR A 113 3.49 2.10 21.56
N ILE A 114 2.99 0.92 21.19
CA ILE A 114 2.68 0.57 19.79
C ILE A 114 1.61 1.52 19.22
N LEU A 115 0.57 1.83 20.00
CA LEU A 115 -0.49 2.76 19.58
C LEU A 115 0.03 4.19 19.43
N GLN A 116 0.95 4.64 20.29
CA GLN A 116 1.59 5.94 20.15
C GLN A 116 2.45 6.02 18.89
N GLU A 117 3.28 5.00 18.62
CA GLU A 117 4.08 4.93 17.40
C GLU A 117 3.19 4.94 16.15
N HIS A 118 2.11 4.15 16.15
CA HIS A 118 1.18 4.12 15.04
C HIS A 118 0.50 5.48 14.82
N ARG A 119 0.01 6.14 15.88
CA ARG A 119 -0.57 7.49 15.78
C ARG A 119 0.41 8.50 15.22
N LYS A 120 1.66 8.46 15.69
CA LYS A 120 2.72 9.34 15.19
C LYS A 120 2.96 9.12 13.70
N ASN A 121 3.02 7.87 13.25
CA ASN A 121 3.19 7.53 11.84
C ASN A 121 1.99 7.99 10.99
N THR A 122 0.76 7.76 11.47
CA THR A 122 -0.45 8.22 10.78
C THR A 122 -0.50 9.75 10.66
N GLU A 123 -0.09 10.47 11.71
CA GLU A 123 -0.06 11.94 11.68
C GLU A 123 1.01 12.46 10.72
N ILE A 124 2.14 11.77 10.64
CA ILE A 124 3.20 12.03 9.68
C ILE A 124 2.73 11.80 8.23
N ASP A 125 2.06 10.68 7.94
CA ASP A 125 1.52 10.39 6.61
C ASP A 125 0.43 11.41 6.22
N ASN A 126 -0.41 11.82 7.17
CA ASN A 126 -1.39 12.90 6.96
C ASN A 126 -0.73 14.23 6.60
N GLN A 127 0.38 14.58 7.25
CA GLN A 127 1.14 15.80 6.90
C GLN A 127 1.70 15.73 5.48
N ALA A 128 2.20 14.56 5.05
CA ALA A 128 2.67 14.36 3.69
C ALA A 128 1.53 14.48 2.65
N MET A 129 0.36 13.91 2.96
CA MET A 129 -0.83 14.00 2.12
C MET A 129 -1.34 15.44 1.99
N ASP A 130 -1.51 16.15 3.11
CA ASP A 130 -2.00 17.53 3.11
C ASP A 130 -1.05 18.47 2.37
N TRP A 131 0.26 18.28 2.56
CA TRP A 131 1.26 19.02 1.81
C TRP A 131 1.18 18.73 0.31
N LEU A 132 1.12 17.45 -0.10
CA LEU A 132 1.03 17.08 -1.51
C LEU A 132 -0.23 17.66 -2.14
N LYS A 133 -1.38 17.57 -1.45
CA LYS A 133 -2.66 18.13 -1.89
C LYS A 133 -2.60 19.64 -2.06
N GLY A 134 -1.95 20.35 -1.15
CA GLY A 134 -1.81 21.81 -1.20
C GLY A 134 -0.80 22.32 -2.23
N ASN A 135 0.22 21.52 -2.59
CA ASN A 135 1.34 21.98 -3.42
C ASN A 135 1.37 21.34 -4.82
N ARG A 136 0.47 20.41 -5.15
CA ARG A 136 0.51 19.65 -6.42
C ARG A 136 0.61 20.49 -7.70
N LEU A 137 -0.04 21.67 -7.73
CA LEU A 137 -0.07 22.52 -8.93
C LEU A 137 1.31 23.16 -9.13
N ASP A 138 1.80 23.83 -8.09
CA ASP A 138 3.11 24.49 -8.10
C ASP A 138 4.23 23.47 -8.33
N LEU A 139 4.16 22.30 -7.68
CA LEU A 139 5.11 21.22 -7.86
C LEU A 139 5.16 20.73 -9.32
N ALA A 140 4.00 20.56 -9.94
CA ALA A 140 3.92 20.06 -11.32
C ALA A 140 4.48 21.09 -12.31
N GLU A 141 4.15 22.37 -12.14
CA GLU A 141 4.65 23.45 -13.00
C GLU A 141 6.17 23.63 -12.86
N GLU A 142 6.67 23.65 -11.62
CA GLU A 142 8.10 23.74 -11.36
C GLU A 142 8.86 22.53 -11.92
N ALA A 143 8.32 21.31 -11.73
CA ALA A 143 8.94 20.09 -12.23
C ALA A 143 8.94 20.00 -13.76
N ALA A 144 7.83 20.38 -14.42
CA ALA A 144 7.74 20.46 -15.87
C ALA A 144 8.78 21.45 -16.43
N SER A 145 8.88 22.62 -15.82
CA SER A 145 9.85 23.66 -16.21
C SER A 145 11.30 23.20 -15.99
N ALA A 146 11.59 22.53 -14.88
CA ALA A 146 12.92 21.99 -14.58
C ALA A 146 13.32 20.89 -15.57
N ALA A 147 12.43 19.92 -15.80
CA ALA A 147 12.67 18.82 -16.73
C ALA A 147 12.91 19.30 -18.17
N LEU A 148 12.10 20.26 -18.63
CA LEU A 148 12.28 20.85 -19.96
C LEU A 148 13.62 21.56 -20.08
N LYS A 149 14.01 22.37 -19.09
CA LYS A 149 15.32 23.07 -19.10
C LYS A 149 16.49 22.09 -19.13
N GLU A 150 16.36 20.96 -18.46
CA GLU A 150 17.43 19.95 -18.40
C GLU A 150 17.51 19.07 -19.66
N CYS A 151 16.38 18.80 -20.32
CA CYS A 151 16.37 18.08 -21.61
C CYS A 151 16.68 18.99 -22.81
N SER A 152 16.38 20.28 -22.74
CA SER A 152 16.65 21.22 -23.83
C SER A 152 18.09 21.74 -23.78
N ASN A 153 19.03 20.87 -24.12
CA ASN A 153 20.36 21.31 -24.56
C ASN A 153 20.21 22.05 -25.91
N GLN A 154 20.14 23.39 -25.84
CA GLN A 154 20.33 24.35 -26.94
C GLN A 154 19.28 24.30 -28.09
N ASN A 155 18.50 25.38 -28.21
CA ASN A 155 17.86 25.87 -29.46
C ASN A 155 16.55 25.23 -29.99
N LEU A 156 15.69 24.61 -29.18
CA LEU A 156 14.47 23.94 -29.70
C LEU A 156 13.14 24.71 -29.58
N PHE A 157 13.07 25.85 -28.90
CA PHE A 157 11.81 26.61 -28.78
C PHE A 157 11.91 27.97 -29.45
N ASP A 158 11.46 28.03 -30.70
CA ASP A 158 11.35 29.24 -31.50
C ASP A 158 10.06 30.00 -31.11
N GLY A 159 9.90 30.30 -29.81
CA GLY A 159 8.80 31.12 -29.29
C GLY A 159 8.31 30.76 -27.89
N ASP A 160 8.21 31.77 -27.02
CA ASP A 160 7.72 31.68 -25.63
C ASP A 160 6.33 31.02 -25.49
N ARG A 161 5.48 31.11 -26.52
CA ARG A 161 4.13 30.53 -26.51
C ARG A 161 4.12 29.01 -26.61
N GLU A 162 5.03 28.43 -27.39
CA GLU A 162 5.10 26.97 -27.56
C GLU A 162 5.69 26.31 -26.32
N TYR A 163 6.70 26.94 -25.73
CA TYR A 163 7.28 26.55 -24.44
C TYR A 163 6.24 26.56 -23.30
N ALA A 164 5.46 27.64 -23.18
CA ALA A 164 4.42 27.74 -22.17
C ALA A 164 3.31 26.68 -22.35
N LYS A 165 2.98 26.34 -23.59
CA LYS A 165 1.98 25.31 -23.90
C LYS A 165 2.47 23.92 -23.47
N ILE A 166 3.74 23.59 -23.75
CA ILE A 166 4.33 22.30 -23.37
C ILE A 166 4.44 22.19 -21.85
N ILE A 167 4.86 23.26 -21.14
CA ILE A 167 4.82 23.28 -19.67
C ILE A 167 3.40 22.98 -19.19
N SER A 168 2.39 23.66 -19.74
CA SER A 168 1.01 23.47 -19.30
C SER A 168 0.51 22.04 -19.50
N GLU A 169 0.82 21.42 -20.63
CA GLU A 169 0.42 20.04 -20.93
C GLU A 169 1.19 19.03 -20.07
N LEU A 170 2.52 19.17 -19.96
CA LEU A 170 3.35 18.31 -19.10
C LEU A 170 2.97 18.43 -17.62
N SER A 171 2.63 19.63 -17.16
CA SER A 171 2.19 19.86 -15.77
C SER A 171 0.87 19.14 -15.48
N LYS A 172 -0.08 19.12 -16.43
CA LYS A 172 -1.34 18.38 -16.27
C LYS A 172 -1.10 16.90 -16.08
N ASP A 173 -0.17 16.33 -16.85
CA ASP A 173 0.19 14.93 -16.72
C ASP A 173 0.83 14.69 -15.36
N ILE A 174 1.84 15.48 -14.96
CA ILE A 174 2.50 15.39 -13.65
C ILE A 174 1.48 15.50 -12.49
N ILE A 175 0.46 16.34 -12.61
CA ILE A 175 -0.62 16.42 -11.61
C ILE A 175 -1.32 15.07 -11.42
N GLU A 176 -1.56 14.32 -12.49
CA GLU A 176 -2.16 12.97 -12.38
C GLU A 176 -1.20 11.97 -11.73
N TYR A 177 0.10 12.02 -12.04
CA TYR A 177 1.11 11.21 -11.31
C TYR A 177 1.08 11.51 -9.80
N LEU A 178 1.06 12.81 -9.42
CA LEU A 178 1.00 13.22 -8.02
C LEU A 178 -0.33 12.86 -7.36
N ARG A 179 -1.43 12.86 -8.12
CA ARG A 179 -2.73 12.40 -7.63
C ARG A 179 -2.70 10.90 -7.33
N ILE A 180 -2.08 10.08 -8.18
CA ILE A 180 -1.94 8.64 -7.91
C ILE A 180 -1.08 8.42 -6.67
N CYS A 181 0.02 9.17 -6.50
CA CYS A 181 0.82 9.15 -5.26
C CYS A 181 -0.02 9.51 -4.03
N HIS A 182 -0.88 10.53 -4.11
CA HIS A 182 -1.79 10.89 -3.02
C HIS A 182 -2.74 9.73 -2.67
N ILE A 183 -3.29 9.03 -3.67
CA ILE A 183 -4.16 7.87 -3.42
C ILE A 183 -3.36 6.72 -2.77
N CYS A 184 -2.11 6.51 -3.18
CA CYS A 184 -1.24 5.51 -2.55
C CYS A 184 -0.96 5.82 -1.07
N LEU A 185 -0.75 7.10 -0.73
CA LEU A 185 -0.61 7.53 0.65
C LEU A 185 -1.90 7.30 1.45
N GLN A 186 -3.06 7.59 0.85
CA GLN A 186 -4.37 7.42 1.48
C GLN A 186 -4.70 5.95 1.76
N GLU A 187 -4.39 5.06 0.82
CA GLU A 187 -4.64 3.62 0.94
C GLU A 187 -3.51 2.87 1.66
N GLY A 188 -2.38 3.53 1.90
CA GLY A 188 -1.19 2.93 2.51
C GLY A 188 -0.55 1.82 1.66
N THR A 189 -0.77 1.82 0.34
CA THR A 189 -0.31 0.75 -0.55
C THR A 189 0.07 1.27 -1.94
N ILE A 190 1.13 0.69 -2.51
CA ILE A 190 1.63 0.96 -3.87
C ILE A 190 0.79 0.23 -4.92
N ARG A 191 -0.11 -0.70 -4.53
CA ARG A 191 -0.94 -1.46 -5.48
C ARG A 191 -1.77 -0.58 -6.42
N VAL A 192 -2.17 0.60 -5.94
CA VAL A 192 -2.90 1.59 -6.75
C VAL A 192 -2.07 2.05 -7.96
N LEU A 193 -0.74 2.16 -7.83
CA LEU A 193 0.15 2.49 -8.94
C LEU A 193 0.21 1.36 -9.97
N GLU A 194 0.25 0.11 -9.52
CA GLU A 194 0.26 -1.06 -10.40
C GLU A 194 -1.08 -1.19 -11.15
N GLU A 195 -2.20 -0.94 -10.49
CA GLU A 195 -3.52 -0.90 -11.12
C GLU A 195 -3.65 0.24 -12.13
N ALA A 196 -3.16 1.44 -11.77
CA ALA A 196 -3.14 2.59 -12.67
C ALA A 196 -2.31 2.31 -13.93
N ARG A 197 -1.18 1.60 -13.78
CA ARG A 197 -0.34 1.13 -14.89
C ARG A 197 -1.11 0.16 -15.80
N GLN A 198 -1.71 -0.89 -15.22
CA GLN A 198 -2.46 -1.89 -15.99
C GLN A 198 -3.66 -1.32 -16.73
N GLN A 199 -4.29 -0.29 -16.17
CA GLN A 199 -5.44 0.41 -16.77
C GLN A 199 -5.03 1.53 -17.73
N SER A 200 -3.73 1.74 -17.98
CA SER A 200 -3.21 2.84 -18.81
C SER A 200 -3.70 4.21 -18.36
N LEU A 201 -3.86 4.41 -17.04
CA LEU A 201 -4.25 5.69 -16.44
C LEU A 201 -3.07 6.66 -16.30
N ILE A 202 -1.86 6.20 -16.59
CA ILE A 202 -0.64 6.99 -16.51
C ILE A 202 -0.44 7.70 -17.86
N PRO A 203 -0.57 9.05 -17.93
CA PRO A 203 -0.42 9.77 -19.18
C PRO A 203 1.04 9.83 -19.62
N LEU A 204 1.30 9.51 -20.89
CA LEU A 204 2.61 9.57 -21.54
C LEU A 204 2.50 10.31 -22.88
N ASN A 205 2.16 11.60 -22.80
CA ASN A 205 1.99 12.48 -23.96
C ASN A 205 3.32 13.04 -24.50
N PHE A 206 4.37 13.00 -23.68
CA PHE A 206 5.73 13.47 -24.00
C PHE A 206 6.76 12.33 -23.89
N ASP A 207 8.02 12.65 -24.15
CA ASP A 207 9.12 11.72 -23.94
C ASP A 207 9.20 11.26 -22.47
N SER A 208 9.30 9.94 -22.27
CA SER A 208 9.51 9.30 -20.97
C SER A 208 10.67 9.92 -20.16
N GLU A 209 11.70 10.45 -20.82
CA GLU A 209 12.82 11.13 -20.15
C GLU A 209 12.37 12.41 -19.43
N LEU A 210 11.43 13.17 -20.02
CA LEU A 210 10.90 14.39 -19.41
C LEU A 210 10.15 14.09 -18.12
N TYR A 211 9.33 13.03 -18.12
CA TYR A 211 8.61 12.60 -16.93
C TYR A 211 9.56 12.08 -15.84
N GLN A 212 10.57 11.30 -16.20
CA GLN A 212 11.59 10.85 -15.24
C GLN A 212 12.28 12.03 -14.57
N LYS A 213 12.76 13.01 -15.34
CA LYS A 213 13.43 14.19 -14.77
C LYS A 213 12.49 15.03 -13.90
N ALA A 214 11.24 15.19 -14.31
CA ALA A 214 10.24 15.89 -13.51
C ALA A 214 10.00 15.18 -12.16
N LEU A 215 9.86 13.86 -12.17
CA LEU A 215 9.65 13.08 -10.95
C LEU A 215 10.90 13.05 -10.05
N ILE A 216 12.10 12.96 -10.63
CA ILE A 216 13.37 13.08 -9.91
C ILE A 216 13.48 14.45 -9.24
N PHE A 217 13.15 15.54 -9.96
CA PHE A 217 13.13 16.88 -9.39
C PHE A 217 12.19 16.97 -8.18
N ILE A 218 10.97 16.44 -8.29
CA ILE A 218 10.01 16.44 -7.17
C ILE A 218 10.58 15.64 -5.99
N LYS A 219 11.14 14.46 -6.22
CA LYS A 219 11.73 13.63 -5.17
C LYS A 219 12.87 14.37 -4.45
N GLU A 220 13.88 14.81 -5.20
CA GLU A 220 15.14 15.27 -4.64
C GLU A 220 15.08 16.72 -4.15
N GLN A 221 14.42 17.60 -4.91
CA GLN A 221 14.42 19.04 -4.62
C GLN A 221 13.24 19.47 -3.77
N LYS A 222 12.15 18.68 -3.72
CA LYS A 222 10.94 19.07 -2.99
C LYS A 222 10.67 18.15 -1.81
N VAL A 223 10.54 16.84 -2.04
CA VAL A 223 10.13 15.89 -1.00
C VAL A 223 11.24 15.65 0.03
N ILE A 224 12.46 15.31 -0.42
CA ILE A 224 13.59 15.04 0.48
C ILE A 224 13.99 16.28 1.29
N GLN A 225 13.85 17.49 0.73
CA GLN A 225 14.13 18.73 1.45
C GLN A 225 13.06 19.10 2.47
N LYS A 226 11.80 18.70 2.22
CA LYS A 226 10.65 19.09 3.04
C LYS A 226 10.40 18.15 4.22
N PHE A 227 10.62 16.85 4.02
CA PHE A 227 10.28 15.82 5.00
C PHE A 227 11.51 15.19 5.63
N THR A 228 11.39 14.75 6.88
CA THR A 228 12.36 13.83 7.47
C THR A 228 12.31 12.48 6.74
N GLN A 229 13.36 11.66 6.87
CA GLN A 229 13.42 10.34 6.23
C GLN A 229 12.19 9.46 6.53
N GLU A 230 11.58 9.60 7.70
CA GLU A 230 10.37 8.88 8.08
C GLU A 230 9.12 9.48 7.41
N ALA A 231 8.98 10.81 7.41
CA ALA A 231 7.80 11.49 6.90
C ALA A 231 7.66 11.51 5.37
N GLY A 232 8.77 11.37 4.67
CA GLY A 232 8.77 11.27 3.21
C GLY A 232 8.78 9.84 2.69
N LYS A 233 8.95 8.81 3.54
CA LYS A 233 9.33 7.46 3.10
C LYS A 233 8.34 6.87 2.09
N THR A 234 7.05 6.94 2.39
CA THR A 234 5.99 6.36 1.54
C THR A 234 5.86 7.14 0.23
N LEU A 235 5.93 8.48 0.29
CA LEU A 235 5.87 9.33 -0.91
C LEU A 235 7.10 9.13 -1.80
N VAL A 236 8.29 9.03 -1.20
CA VAL A 236 9.54 8.71 -1.90
C VAL A 236 9.44 7.35 -2.57
N ALA A 237 8.92 6.33 -1.89
CA ALA A 237 8.73 5.01 -2.48
C ALA A 237 7.76 5.03 -3.67
N CYS A 238 6.68 5.82 -3.61
CA CYS A 238 5.76 6.01 -4.73
C CYS A 238 6.46 6.68 -5.92
N LEU A 239 7.25 7.72 -5.67
CA LEU A 239 8.02 8.42 -6.70
C LEU A 239 9.10 7.52 -7.31
N ASP A 240 9.81 6.75 -6.51
CA ASP A 240 10.83 5.80 -7.00
C ASP A 240 10.20 4.72 -7.89
N TYR A 241 9.02 4.20 -7.51
CA TYR A 241 8.28 3.27 -8.36
C TYR A 241 7.90 3.93 -9.70
N LEU A 242 7.36 5.15 -9.68
CA LEU A 242 7.00 5.86 -10.91
C LEU A 242 8.22 6.14 -11.80
N ILE A 243 9.34 6.59 -11.23
CA ILE A 243 10.59 6.84 -11.97
C ILE A 243 11.06 5.55 -12.67
N ALA A 244 10.95 4.40 -12.02
CA ALA A 244 11.33 3.11 -12.60
C ALA A 244 10.37 2.61 -13.69
N VAL A 245 9.07 2.93 -13.58
CA VAL A 245 8.02 2.41 -14.46
C VAL A 245 7.79 3.27 -15.69
N VAL A 246 7.93 4.59 -15.60
CA VAL A 246 7.74 5.53 -16.71
C VAL A 246 8.50 5.14 -18.00
N PRO A 247 9.78 4.71 -17.99
CA PRO A 247 10.45 4.24 -19.20
C PRO A 247 9.94 2.91 -19.77
N LEU A 248 9.07 2.20 -19.04
CA LEU A 248 8.53 0.89 -19.42
C LEU A 248 7.07 0.94 -19.90
N LEU A 249 6.48 2.15 -19.93
CA LEU A 249 5.14 2.45 -20.45
C LEU A 249 5.20 2.75 -21.95
#